data_AF-A0A818AH43-F1
#
_entry.id   AF-A0A818AH43-F1
#
_cell.length_a   1.000
_cell.length_b   1.000
_cell.length_c   1.000
_cell.angle_alpha   90.00
_cell.angle_beta   90.00
_cell.angle_gamma   90.00
#
_symmetry.space_group_name_H-M   'P 1'
#
loop_
_entity.id
_entity.type
_entity.pdbx_description
1 polymer ?
#
loop_
_entity_poly.entity_id
_entity_poly.type
_entity_poly.pdbx_seq_one_letter_code
_entity_poly.pdbx_strand_id
1 'polypeptide(L)'
;MGSLPGHLVPGSIFLILGLWWMYSAWLRYFVCRQRRRPYYVTTLFPCHCCGARVARIPLEAFFVLFGTTLGILIELIAGFNRVVDPKTGATSFYEGANNLQHFSMYLMFFLVGLITLLTHYNFPLPKNFDVAAGCLAFTAEALLFYFHGHARDAVEILIHVFLVLAICATVICGVFELIQQEKQVHATLMRAYFTVIQGAWFYTTGFFLYSPFHEHYQQSKDPDEHRTSMLIAYYFSIHMAVTLFILLALAIPAYYASKRQHQTIDFAEYGNFSMINNDEDEEMEKLNGTTTIQ
;
A
#
# COMPACT_ATOMS: atom_id res chain seq x y z
N MET A 1 -15.55 -16.28 6.23
CA MET A 1 -16.65 -15.32 5.95
C MET A 1 -16.15 -13.93 6.27
N GLY A 2 -16.54 -12.91 5.50
CA GLY A 2 -16.19 -11.52 5.83
C GLY A 2 -16.78 -11.10 7.17
N SER A 3 -16.07 -10.24 7.90
CA SER A 3 -16.50 -9.70 9.20
C SER A 3 -16.15 -8.22 9.29
N LEU A 4 -16.83 -7.47 10.17
CA LEU A 4 -16.51 -6.05 10.38
C LEU A 4 -15.03 -5.86 10.78
N PRO A 5 -14.46 -6.59 11.78
CA PRO A 5 -13.04 -6.48 12.11
C PRO A 5 -12.14 -6.85 10.92
N GLY A 6 -12.53 -7.85 10.13
CA GLY A 6 -11.80 -8.26 8.92
C GLY A 6 -11.71 -7.17 7.85
N HIS A 7 -12.56 -6.14 7.88
CA HIS A 7 -12.45 -4.97 7.00
C HIS A 7 -11.75 -3.80 7.71
N LEU A 8 -12.08 -3.52 8.97
CA LEU A 8 -11.55 -2.36 9.69
C LEU A 8 -10.06 -2.46 9.97
N VAL A 9 -9.55 -3.66 10.29
CA VAL A 9 -8.12 -3.87 10.56
C VAL A 9 -7.25 -3.60 9.33
N PRO A 10 -7.44 -4.25 8.17
CA PRO A 10 -6.66 -3.93 6.97
C PRO A 10 -6.92 -2.48 6.52
N GLY A 11 -8.17 -2.00 6.61
CA GLY A 11 -8.50 -0.60 6.31
C GLY A 11 -7.68 0.40 7.12
N SER A 12 -7.47 0.13 8.41
CA SER A 12 -6.67 0.96 9.30
C SER A 12 -5.20 0.98 8.90
N ILE A 13 -4.64 -0.18 8.54
CA ILE A 13 -3.25 -0.31 8.10
C ILE A 13 -3.02 0.49 6.82
N PHE A 14 -3.89 0.33 5.82
CA PHE A 14 -3.80 1.07 4.57
C PHE A 14 -3.98 2.59 4.76
N LEU A 15 -4.89 3.02 5.64
CA LEU A 15 -5.05 4.45 5.96
C LEU A 15 -3.81 5.03 6.64
N ILE A 16 -3.28 4.36 7.66
CA ILE A 16 -2.11 4.83 8.41
C ILE A 16 -0.89 4.94 7.47
N LEU A 17 -0.59 3.87 6.73
CA LEU A 17 0.54 3.86 5.80
C LEU A 17 0.33 4.82 4.63
N GLY A 18 -0.87 4.86 4.03
CA GLY A 18 -1.18 5.75 2.92
C GLY A 18 -1.06 7.23 3.29
N LEU A 19 -1.61 7.65 4.45
CA LEU A 19 -1.51 9.03 4.93
C LEU A 19 -0.06 9.40 5.27
N TRP A 20 0.67 8.46 5.88
CA TRP A 20 2.09 8.62 6.16
C TRP A 20 2.91 8.81 4.87
N TRP A 21 2.66 7.99 3.84
CA TRP A 21 3.30 8.12 2.53
C TRP A 21 2.95 9.42 1.83
N MET A 22 1.69 9.87 1.87
CA MET A 22 1.30 11.17 1.31
C MET A 22 2.08 12.32 1.93
N TYR A 23 2.09 12.40 3.26
CA TYR A 23 2.79 13.45 3.99
C TYR A 23 4.29 13.40 3.71
N SER A 24 4.88 12.21 3.77
CA SER A 24 6.32 12.03 3.61
C SER A 24 6.80 12.28 2.18
N ALA A 25 5.99 11.92 1.17
CA ALA A 25 6.26 12.26 -0.22
C ALA A 25 6.27 13.78 -0.45
N TRP A 26 5.30 14.51 0.11
CA TRP A 26 5.31 15.98 0.07
C TRP A 26 6.52 16.58 0.77
N LEU A 27 6.82 16.11 1.99
CA LEU A 27 7.95 16.60 2.77
C LEU A 27 9.26 16.41 2.01
N ARG A 28 9.48 15.21 1.46
CA ARG A 28 10.65 14.90 0.64
C ARG A 28 10.72 15.77 -0.60
N TYR A 29 9.61 15.96 -1.31
CA TYR A 29 9.55 16.83 -2.47
C TYR A 29 10.00 18.26 -2.16
N PHE A 30 9.49 18.85 -1.08
CA PHE A 30 9.88 20.21 -0.69
C PHE A 30 11.35 20.29 -0.23
N VAL A 31 11.85 19.30 0.51
CA VAL A 31 13.26 19.24 0.91
C VAL A 31 14.19 19.11 -0.31
N CYS A 32 13.87 18.21 -1.26
CA CYS A 32 14.61 18.06 -2.52
C CYS A 32 14.63 19.39 -3.30
N ARG A 33 13.48 20.07 -3.41
CA ARG A 33 13.39 21.36 -4.10
C ARG A 33 14.21 22.46 -3.43
N GLN A 34 14.20 22.53 -2.09
CA GLN A 34 14.99 23.51 -1.33
C GLN A 34 16.49 23.23 -1.42
N ARG A 35 16.90 21.96 -1.41
CA ARG A 35 18.30 21.53 -1.56
C ARG A 35 18.78 21.49 -3.02
N ARG A 36 17.91 21.78 -3.99
CA ARG A 36 18.17 21.64 -5.44
C ARG A 36 18.69 20.25 -5.82
N ARG A 37 18.14 19.20 -5.19
CA ARG A 37 18.44 17.79 -5.49
C ARG A 37 17.27 17.14 -6.23
N PRO A 38 17.54 16.15 -7.10
CA PRO A 38 16.47 15.36 -7.72
C PRO A 38 15.66 14.59 -6.66
N TYR A 39 14.39 14.36 -6.96
CA TYR A 39 13.52 13.48 -6.18
C TYR A 39 13.76 12.04 -6.61
N TYR A 40 14.10 11.14 -5.69
CA TYR A 40 14.25 9.72 -6.00
C TYR A 40 13.04 8.95 -5.48
N VAL A 41 12.65 7.88 -6.18
CA VAL A 41 11.56 6.99 -5.73
C VAL A 41 11.97 6.37 -4.40
N THR A 42 11.01 6.14 -3.51
CA THR A 42 11.19 5.32 -2.31
C THR A 42 9.88 4.65 -1.94
N THR A 43 9.97 3.45 -1.39
CA THR A 43 8.85 2.79 -0.70
C THR A 43 8.84 3.07 0.79
N LEU A 44 9.90 3.67 1.33
CA LEU A 44 10.17 3.79 2.76
C LEU A 44 10.51 5.23 3.13
N PHE A 45 9.87 5.73 4.20
CA PHE A 45 10.11 7.06 4.71
C PHE A 45 10.57 7.05 6.18
N PRO A 46 11.66 7.76 6.50
CA PRO A 46 12.16 7.86 7.88
C PRO A 46 11.22 8.65 8.81
N CYS A 47 10.96 8.13 10.02
CA CYS A 47 10.30 8.93 11.08
C CYS A 47 11.30 9.82 11.79
N HIS A 48 11.36 11.07 11.33
CA HIS A 48 12.16 12.13 11.95
C HIS A 48 11.58 12.66 13.26
N CYS A 49 10.37 12.22 13.61
CA CYS A 49 9.60 12.60 14.78
C CYS A 49 10.29 12.29 16.12
N CYS A 50 11.10 11.22 16.18
CA CYS A 50 11.67 10.67 17.42
C CYS A 50 13.21 10.77 17.47
N GLY A 51 13.80 11.69 16.70
CA GLY A 51 15.24 11.94 16.67
C GLY A 51 16.00 11.11 15.63
N ALA A 52 17.26 11.48 15.40
CA ALA A 52 18.09 10.97 14.30
C ALA A 52 18.33 9.44 14.36
N ARG A 53 18.40 8.85 15.56
CA ARG A 53 18.60 7.40 15.71
C ARG A 53 17.39 6.60 15.23
N VAL A 54 16.19 7.07 15.54
CA VAL A 54 14.93 6.42 15.11
C VAL A 54 14.70 6.61 13.62
N ALA A 55 15.10 7.76 13.08
CA ALA A 55 15.03 8.04 11.65
C ALA A 55 15.86 7.08 10.78
N ARG A 56 16.82 6.34 11.34
CA ARG A 56 17.59 5.29 10.63
C ARG A 56 16.95 3.91 10.65
N ILE A 57 15.95 3.71 11.50
CA ILE A 57 15.29 2.43 11.67
C ILE A 57 14.14 2.37 10.65
N PRO A 58 14.06 1.31 9.82
CA PRO A 58 12.98 1.14 8.84
C PRO A 58 11.68 0.72 9.54
N LEU A 59 11.08 1.62 10.32
CA LEU A 59 9.91 1.33 11.16
C LEU A 59 8.72 0.79 10.37
N GLU A 60 8.49 1.31 9.16
CA GLU A 60 7.39 0.83 8.31
C GLU A 60 7.60 -0.64 7.90
N ALA A 61 8.83 -1.03 7.54
CA ALA A 61 9.14 -2.40 7.17
C ALA A 61 8.92 -3.35 8.37
N PHE A 62 9.35 -2.95 9.57
CA PHE A 62 9.07 -3.72 10.80
C PHE A 62 7.58 -3.78 11.13
N PHE A 63 6.84 -2.68 10.94
CA PHE A 63 5.41 -2.63 11.17
C PHE A 63 4.66 -3.57 10.21
N VAL A 64 5.00 -3.54 8.91
CA VAL A 64 4.44 -4.44 7.90
C VAL A 64 4.79 -5.89 8.20
N LEU A 65 6.07 -6.20 8.51
CA LEU A 65 6.50 -7.56 8.87
C LEU A 65 5.76 -8.09 10.10
N PHE A 66 5.65 -7.28 11.15
CA PHE A 66 4.93 -7.67 12.36
C PHE A 66 3.44 -7.92 12.10
N GLY A 67 2.77 -6.98 11.42
CA GLY A 67 1.35 -7.10 11.11
C GLY A 67 1.03 -8.29 10.21
N THR A 68 1.84 -8.51 9.17
CA THR A 68 1.66 -9.65 8.25
C THR A 68 2.01 -10.99 8.90
N THR A 69 3.02 -11.04 9.78
CA THR A 69 3.31 -12.25 10.59
C THR A 69 2.12 -12.59 11.48
N LEU A 70 1.55 -11.60 12.18
CA LEU A 70 0.38 -11.82 13.02
C LEU A 70 -0.83 -12.28 12.18
N GLY A 71 -1.07 -11.65 11.02
CA GLY A 71 -2.10 -12.07 10.08
C GLY A 71 -1.93 -13.52 9.61
N ILE A 72 -0.71 -13.91 9.23
CA ILE A 72 -0.36 -15.29 8.88
C ILE A 72 -0.71 -16.23 10.04
N LEU A 73 -0.26 -15.93 11.27
CA LEU A 73 -0.51 -16.78 12.43
C LEU A 73 -2.02 -16.94 12.72
N ILE A 74 -2.78 -15.84 12.65
CA ILE A 74 -4.23 -15.86 12.85
C ILE A 74 -4.89 -16.74 11.79
N GLU A 75 -4.55 -16.57 10.52
CA GLU A 75 -5.14 -17.34 9.43
C GLU A 75 -4.70 -18.81 9.46
N LEU A 76 -3.49 -19.12 9.93
CA LEU A 76 -3.05 -20.49 10.15
C LEU A 76 -3.84 -21.16 11.29
N ILE A 77 -4.03 -20.48 12.42
CA ILE A 77 -4.79 -21.01 13.56
C ILE A 77 -6.29 -21.15 13.22
N ALA A 78 -6.85 -20.17 12.52
CA ALA A 78 -8.26 -20.17 12.14
C ALA A 78 -8.56 -21.14 10.98
N GLY A 79 -7.67 -21.19 9.97
CA GLY A 79 -7.88 -21.84 8.68
C GLY A 79 -7.43 -23.29 8.57
N PHE A 80 -6.50 -23.78 9.40
CA PHE A 80 -6.09 -25.20 9.37
C PHE A 80 -7.02 -26.14 10.13
N ASN A 81 -8.10 -25.63 10.73
CA ASN A 81 -9.14 -26.48 11.29
C ASN A 81 -9.87 -27.16 10.12
N ARG A 82 -9.54 -28.42 9.85
CA ARG A 82 -10.30 -29.27 8.93
C ARG A 82 -11.77 -29.17 9.33
N VAL A 83 -12.61 -28.62 8.48
CA VAL A 83 -14.05 -28.70 8.74
C VAL A 83 -14.44 -30.15 8.44
N VAL A 84 -14.77 -30.85 9.51
CA VAL A 84 -15.35 -32.19 9.45
C VAL A 84 -16.84 -31.98 9.27
N ASP A 85 -17.37 -32.41 8.14
CA ASP A 85 -18.82 -32.42 7.92
C ASP A 85 -19.46 -33.25 9.06
N PRO A 86 -20.31 -32.65 9.91
CA PRO A 86 -20.90 -33.34 11.04
C PRO A 86 -21.79 -34.53 10.65
N LYS A 87 -22.27 -34.56 9.39
CA LYS A 87 -23.18 -35.60 8.87
C LYS A 87 -22.43 -36.70 8.12
N THR A 88 -21.39 -36.36 7.38
CA THR A 88 -20.66 -37.33 6.53
C THR A 88 -19.30 -37.73 7.10
N GLY A 89 -18.78 -37.01 8.09
CA GLY A 89 -17.43 -37.19 8.63
C GLY A 89 -16.32 -36.83 7.64
N ALA A 90 -16.67 -36.33 6.46
CA ALA A 90 -15.71 -35.94 5.44
C ALA A 90 -14.94 -34.70 5.89
N THR A 91 -13.62 -34.69 5.70
CA THR A 91 -12.79 -33.51 5.93
C THR A 91 -12.68 -32.75 4.61
N SER A 92 -13.16 -31.51 4.58
CA SER A 92 -13.04 -30.66 3.39
C SER A 92 -11.91 -29.66 3.55
N PHE A 93 -10.87 -29.78 2.72
CA PHE A 93 -9.82 -28.76 2.60
C PHE A 93 -10.38 -27.45 2.01
N TYR A 94 -11.42 -27.56 1.17
CA TYR A 94 -11.97 -26.44 0.41
C TYR A 94 -12.76 -25.44 1.27
N GLU A 95 -13.23 -25.85 2.45
CA GLU A 95 -13.96 -24.95 3.36
C GLU A 95 -13.06 -23.91 4.02
N GLY A 96 -11.74 -24.16 4.10
CA GLY A 96 -10.73 -23.20 4.58
C GLY A 96 -10.21 -22.25 3.50
N ALA A 97 -10.77 -22.27 2.28
CA ALA A 97 -10.26 -21.49 1.15
C ALA A 97 -10.19 -19.98 1.42
N ASN A 98 -11.12 -19.43 2.21
CA ASN A 98 -11.13 -18.01 2.58
C ASN A 98 -9.88 -17.64 3.43
N ASN A 99 -9.57 -18.46 4.43
CA ASN A 99 -8.38 -18.28 5.26
C ASN A 99 -7.08 -18.49 4.48
N LEU A 100 -7.06 -19.45 3.55
CA LEU A 100 -5.93 -19.67 2.64
C LEU A 100 -5.68 -18.47 1.71
N GLN A 101 -6.75 -17.83 1.21
CA GLN A 101 -6.63 -16.60 0.42
C GLN A 101 -6.03 -15.47 1.27
N HIS A 102 -6.52 -15.25 2.51
CA HIS A 102 -5.95 -14.24 3.40
C HIS A 102 -4.49 -14.55 3.78
N PHE A 103 -4.17 -15.81 4.09
CA PHE A 103 -2.80 -16.26 4.34
C PHE A 103 -1.89 -15.89 3.16
N SER A 104 -2.32 -16.19 1.93
CA SER A 104 -1.55 -15.86 0.73
C SER A 104 -1.36 -14.36 0.56
N MET A 105 -2.38 -13.55 0.88
CA MET A 105 -2.30 -12.10 0.84
C MET A 105 -1.28 -11.56 1.86
N TYR A 106 -1.37 -12.00 3.12
CA TYR A 106 -0.41 -11.62 4.16
C TYR A 106 1.02 -12.06 3.84
N LEU A 107 1.19 -13.26 3.26
CA LEU A 107 2.49 -13.77 2.83
C LEU A 107 3.13 -12.86 1.77
N MET A 108 2.37 -12.39 0.77
CA MET A 108 2.89 -11.50 -0.25
C MET A 108 3.38 -10.17 0.36
N PHE A 109 2.59 -9.56 1.26
CA PHE A 109 3.03 -8.33 1.95
C PHE A 109 4.15 -8.56 2.96
N PHE A 110 4.25 -9.74 3.56
CA PHE A 110 5.40 -10.13 4.40
C PHE A 110 6.68 -10.14 3.56
N LEU A 111 6.64 -10.74 2.37
CA LEU A 111 7.79 -10.76 1.44
C LEU A 111 8.19 -9.35 1.00
N VAL A 112 7.22 -8.45 0.77
CA VAL A 112 7.51 -7.02 0.52
C VAL A 112 8.24 -6.41 1.70
N GLY A 113 7.75 -6.59 2.93
CA GLY A 113 8.42 -6.09 4.14
C GLY A 113 9.85 -6.60 4.29
N LEU A 114 10.10 -7.88 3.95
CA LEU A 114 11.43 -8.49 3.98
C LEU A 114 12.35 -7.90 2.91
N ILE A 115 11.85 -7.75 1.67
CA ILE A 115 12.60 -7.14 0.57
C ILE A 115 12.95 -5.69 0.91
N THR A 116 12.01 -4.91 1.43
CA THR A 116 12.24 -3.53 1.87
C THR A 116 13.33 -3.47 2.96
N LEU A 117 13.34 -4.42 3.89
CA LEU A 117 14.37 -4.50 4.93
C LEU A 117 15.76 -4.84 4.35
N LEU A 118 15.83 -5.79 3.41
CA LEU A 118 17.06 -6.16 2.71
C LEU A 118 17.62 -4.99 1.89
N THR A 119 16.76 -4.29 1.16
CA THR A 119 17.12 -3.09 0.40
C THR A 119 17.63 -1.99 1.33
N HIS A 120 16.97 -1.76 2.48
CA HIS A 120 17.40 -0.76 3.48
C HIS A 120 18.80 -1.05 4.05
N TYR A 121 19.14 -2.33 4.25
CA TYR A 121 20.46 -2.75 4.74
C TYR A 121 21.49 -3.02 3.62
N ASN A 122 21.25 -2.50 2.41
CA ASN A 122 22.16 -2.60 1.26
C ASN A 122 22.51 -4.03 0.83
N PHE A 123 21.59 -4.99 1.01
CA PHE A 123 21.73 -6.30 0.35
C PHE A 123 21.68 -6.09 -1.19
N PRO A 124 22.49 -6.81 -1.99
CA PRO A 124 22.67 -6.52 -3.42
C PRO A 124 21.48 -6.95 -4.29
N LEU A 125 20.33 -6.31 -4.09
CA LEU A 125 19.13 -6.44 -4.92
C LEU A 125 19.13 -5.42 -6.06
N PRO A 126 18.38 -5.69 -7.15
CA PRO A 126 18.16 -4.68 -8.18
C PRO A 126 17.58 -3.39 -7.60
N LYS A 127 17.91 -2.27 -8.24
CA LYS A 127 17.39 -0.94 -7.86
C LYS A 127 15.86 -0.93 -7.92
N ASN A 128 15.21 -0.33 -6.90
CA ASN A 128 13.75 -0.22 -6.78
C ASN A 128 13.00 -1.57 -6.79
N PHE A 129 13.67 -2.67 -6.43
CA PHE A 129 13.06 -4.00 -6.38
C PHE A 129 11.94 -4.12 -5.33
N ASP A 130 12.00 -3.32 -4.27
CA ASP A 130 10.94 -3.11 -3.29
C ASP A 130 9.64 -2.57 -3.90
N VAL A 131 9.72 -1.62 -4.85
CA VAL A 131 8.56 -1.13 -5.61
C VAL A 131 7.96 -2.24 -6.48
N ALA A 132 8.81 -3.01 -7.16
CA ALA A 132 8.38 -4.14 -7.98
C ALA A 132 7.70 -5.23 -7.15
N ALA A 133 8.27 -5.58 -5.99
CA ALA A 133 7.68 -6.51 -5.04
C ALA A 133 6.32 -6.00 -4.54
N GLY A 134 6.22 -4.70 -4.23
CA GLY A 134 4.95 -4.06 -3.87
C GLY A 134 3.88 -4.21 -4.97
N CYS A 135 4.25 -3.96 -6.23
CA CYS A 135 3.33 -4.14 -7.36
C CYS A 135 2.82 -5.58 -7.48
N LEU A 136 3.70 -6.58 -7.27
CA LEU A 136 3.31 -7.99 -7.27
C LEU A 136 2.39 -8.34 -6.09
N ALA A 137 2.66 -7.80 -4.90
CA ALA A 137 1.80 -8.02 -3.74
C ALA A 137 0.41 -7.41 -3.91
N PHE A 138 0.32 -6.16 -4.38
CA PHE A 138 -0.97 -5.53 -4.72
C PHE A 138 -1.68 -6.25 -5.88
N THR A 139 -0.96 -6.81 -6.84
CA THR A 139 -1.56 -7.64 -7.92
C THR A 139 -2.17 -8.92 -7.34
N ALA A 140 -1.46 -9.60 -6.45
CA ALA A 140 -1.98 -10.77 -5.74
C ALA A 140 -3.19 -10.40 -4.87
N GLU A 141 -3.15 -9.26 -4.17
CA GLU A 141 -4.28 -8.72 -3.43
C GLU A 141 -5.50 -8.49 -4.32
N ALA A 142 -5.35 -7.81 -5.46
CA ALA A 142 -6.43 -7.56 -6.42
C ALA A 142 -7.03 -8.87 -6.95
N LEU A 143 -6.19 -9.84 -7.30
CA LEU A 143 -6.63 -11.16 -7.76
C LEU A 143 -7.44 -11.88 -6.67
N LEU A 144 -6.91 -11.91 -5.44
CA LEU A 144 -7.54 -12.58 -4.32
C LEU A 144 -8.85 -11.90 -3.93
N PHE A 145 -8.92 -10.57 -3.87
CA PHE A 145 -10.15 -9.82 -3.60
C PHE A 145 -11.17 -9.90 -4.71
N TYR A 146 -10.74 -9.99 -5.96
CA TYR A 146 -11.64 -10.29 -7.06
C TYR A 146 -12.31 -11.62 -6.73
N PHE A 147 -11.57 -12.73 -6.64
CA PHE A 147 -12.16 -14.05 -6.35
C PHE A 147 -12.70 -14.22 -4.92
N HIS A 148 -12.55 -13.23 -4.06
CA HIS A 148 -13.07 -13.26 -2.70
C HIS A 148 -14.60 -13.13 -2.70
N GLY A 149 -15.28 -14.12 -2.15
CA GLY A 149 -16.72 -14.00 -1.89
C GLY A 149 -17.63 -14.02 -3.13
N HIS A 150 -17.19 -14.54 -4.28
CA HIS A 150 -17.96 -14.66 -5.53
C HIS A 150 -19.28 -15.46 -5.46
N ALA A 151 -19.71 -15.91 -4.27
CA ALA A 151 -21.00 -16.55 -4.02
C ALA A 151 -22.06 -15.57 -3.48
N ARG A 152 -21.90 -14.26 -3.72
CA ARG A 152 -22.66 -13.18 -3.08
C ARG A 152 -23.50 -12.36 -4.06
N ASP A 153 -24.40 -11.58 -3.48
CA ASP A 153 -25.30 -10.64 -4.17
C ASP A 153 -24.55 -9.66 -5.10
N ALA A 154 -25.22 -9.19 -6.17
CA ALA A 154 -24.62 -8.31 -7.18
C ALA A 154 -24.05 -7.01 -6.59
N VAL A 155 -24.70 -6.43 -5.57
CA VAL A 155 -24.24 -5.22 -4.89
C VAL A 155 -23.01 -5.49 -4.02
N GLU A 156 -22.96 -6.65 -3.36
CA GLU A 156 -21.78 -7.08 -2.61
C GLU A 156 -20.59 -7.32 -3.54
N ILE A 157 -20.81 -7.84 -4.75
CA ILE A 157 -19.76 -7.94 -5.77
C ILE A 157 -19.30 -6.53 -6.17
N LEU A 158 -20.23 -5.63 -6.47
CA LEU A 158 -19.92 -4.27 -6.92
C LEU A 158 -19.04 -3.52 -5.91
N ILE A 159 -19.36 -3.56 -4.61
CA ILE A 159 -18.58 -2.84 -3.60
C ILE A 159 -17.14 -3.36 -3.51
N HIS A 160 -16.90 -4.66 -3.67
CA HIS A 160 -15.55 -5.23 -3.72
C HIS A 160 -14.84 -4.91 -5.04
N VAL A 161 -15.55 -4.85 -6.17
CA VAL A 161 -14.96 -4.43 -7.46
C VAL A 161 -14.39 -3.01 -7.38
N PHE A 162 -15.05 -2.07 -6.70
CA PHE A 162 -14.48 -0.74 -6.47
C PHE A 162 -13.16 -0.77 -5.67
N LEU A 163 -13.03 -1.69 -4.70
CA LEU A 163 -11.77 -1.93 -3.99
C LEU A 163 -10.69 -2.45 -4.96
N VAL A 164 -11.03 -3.46 -5.77
CA VAL A 164 -10.12 -4.03 -6.77
C VAL A 164 -9.65 -2.96 -7.76
N LEU A 165 -10.53 -2.07 -8.21
CA LEU A 165 -10.15 -0.94 -9.08
C LEU A 165 -9.15 0.01 -8.41
N ALA A 166 -9.33 0.32 -7.13
CA ALA A 166 -8.38 1.12 -6.36
C ALA A 166 -7.03 0.40 -6.22
N ILE A 167 -7.02 -0.92 -6.02
CA ILE A 167 -5.79 -1.72 -5.97
C ILE A 167 -5.06 -1.72 -7.32
N CYS A 168 -5.78 -1.96 -8.42
CA CYS A 168 -5.22 -1.90 -9.77
C CYS A 168 -4.62 -0.51 -10.06
N ALA A 169 -5.28 0.57 -9.63
CA ALA A 169 -4.74 1.92 -9.77
C ALA A 169 -3.44 2.12 -8.96
N THR A 170 -3.34 1.58 -7.74
CA THR A 170 -2.09 1.55 -6.96
C THR A 170 -0.97 0.81 -7.70
N VAL A 171 -1.27 -0.35 -8.31
CA VAL A 171 -0.29 -1.11 -9.12
C VAL A 171 0.18 -0.29 -10.32
N ILE A 172 -0.74 0.32 -11.07
CA ILE A 172 -0.40 1.17 -12.22
C ILE A 172 0.51 2.33 -11.79
N CYS A 173 0.24 2.96 -10.64
CA CYS A 173 1.10 4.02 -10.11
C CYS A 173 2.49 3.51 -9.75
N GLY A 174 2.61 2.31 -9.16
CA GLY A 174 3.90 1.68 -8.86
C GLY A 174 4.69 1.30 -10.12
N VAL A 175 4.03 0.78 -11.16
CA VAL A 175 4.66 0.52 -12.45
C VAL A 175 5.13 1.83 -13.09
N PHE A 176 4.34 2.89 -12.97
CA PHE A 176 4.73 4.21 -13.45
C PHE A 176 5.93 4.79 -12.67
N GLU A 177 6.04 4.54 -11.36
CA GLU A 177 7.24 4.86 -10.56
C GLU A 177 8.49 4.13 -11.09
N LEU A 178 8.36 2.86 -11.48
CA LEU A 178 9.46 2.08 -12.07
C LEU A 178 9.88 2.62 -13.45
N ILE A 179 8.91 3.00 -14.30
CA ILE A 179 9.17 3.47 -15.67
C ILE A 179 9.76 4.88 -15.69
N GLN A 180 9.23 5.79 -14.85
CA GLN A 180 9.70 7.19 -14.82
C GLN A 180 11.14 7.34 -14.29
N GLN A 181 11.75 6.24 -13.83
CA GLN A 181 13.16 6.14 -13.44
C GLN A 181 13.69 7.34 -12.66
N GLU A 182 12.96 7.64 -11.58
CA GLU A 182 13.29 8.68 -10.61
C GLU A 182 13.22 10.10 -11.20
N LYS A 183 13.06 11.12 -10.34
CA LYS A 183 12.90 12.57 -10.61
C LYS A 183 11.47 13.11 -10.59
N GLN A 184 10.42 12.27 -10.54
CA GLN A 184 9.03 12.74 -10.45
C GLN A 184 8.30 12.24 -9.21
N VAL A 185 7.68 13.18 -8.48
CA VAL A 185 6.92 12.90 -7.25
C VAL A 185 5.50 12.37 -7.51
N HIS A 186 4.95 12.63 -8.71
CA HIS A 186 3.55 12.40 -9.02
C HIS A 186 3.13 10.94 -8.80
N ALA A 187 3.96 10.01 -9.27
CA ALA A 187 3.70 8.58 -9.17
C ALA A 187 3.62 8.11 -7.71
N THR A 188 4.51 8.61 -6.85
CA THR A 188 4.51 8.33 -5.40
C THR A 188 3.29 8.92 -4.68
N LEU A 189 2.91 10.16 -5.02
CA LEU A 189 1.70 10.78 -4.47
C LEU A 189 0.43 10.05 -4.91
N MET A 190 0.37 9.61 -6.17
CA MET A 190 -0.76 8.85 -6.70
C MET A 190 -0.85 7.45 -6.07
N ARG A 191 0.28 6.74 -5.89
CA ARG A 191 0.30 5.46 -5.18
C ARG A 191 -0.20 5.61 -3.74
N ALA A 192 0.27 6.63 -3.02
CA ALA A 192 -0.21 6.93 -1.66
C ALA A 192 -1.71 7.30 -1.66
N TYR A 193 -2.16 8.07 -2.65
CA TYR A 193 -3.58 8.41 -2.87
C TYR A 193 -4.47 7.19 -3.01
N PHE A 194 -4.14 6.26 -3.90
CA PHE A 194 -4.96 5.06 -4.08
C PHE A 194 -4.85 4.10 -2.88
N THR A 195 -3.73 4.09 -2.15
CA THR A 195 -3.60 3.35 -0.89
C THR A 195 -4.55 3.91 0.20
N VAL A 196 -4.68 5.24 0.32
CA VAL A 196 -5.66 5.85 1.24
C VAL A 196 -7.10 5.54 0.81
N ILE A 197 -7.39 5.56 -0.49
CA ILE A 197 -8.71 5.15 -1.00
C ILE A 197 -9.03 3.72 -0.60
N GLN A 198 -8.10 2.77 -0.79
CA GLN A 198 -8.32 1.37 -0.37
C GLN A 198 -8.67 1.31 1.11
N GLY A 199 -7.89 1.95 1.97
CA GLY A 199 -8.12 1.96 3.41
C GLY A 199 -9.47 2.57 3.80
N ALA A 200 -9.84 3.70 3.21
CA ALA A 200 -11.13 4.34 3.44
C ALA A 200 -12.30 3.49 2.93
N TRP A 201 -12.11 2.81 1.80
CA TRP A 201 -13.13 1.98 1.19
C TRP A 201 -13.36 0.65 1.92
N PHE A 202 -12.31 0.09 2.55
CA PHE A 202 -12.45 -1.02 3.50
C PHE A 202 -13.40 -0.66 4.64
N TYR A 203 -13.28 0.55 5.20
CA TYR A 203 -14.20 1.04 6.24
C TYR A 203 -15.65 1.10 5.72
N THR A 204 -15.85 1.72 4.56
CA THR A 204 -17.18 1.80 3.94
C THR A 204 -17.76 0.43 3.67
N THR A 205 -16.97 -0.50 3.13
CA THR A 205 -17.40 -1.89 2.87
C THR A 205 -17.75 -2.62 4.18
N GLY A 206 -16.92 -2.48 5.21
CA GLY A 206 -17.14 -3.08 6.52
C GLY A 206 -18.44 -2.61 7.16
N PHE A 207 -18.66 -1.29 7.22
CA PHE A 207 -19.89 -0.73 7.79
C PHE A 207 -21.11 -0.97 6.92
N PHE A 208 -20.97 -0.95 5.59
CA PHE A 208 -22.08 -1.21 4.67
C PHE A 208 -22.61 -2.64 4.84
N LEU A 209 -21.73 -3.64 4.89
CA LEU A 209 -22.13 -5.04 4.98
C LEU A 209 -22.42 -5.51 6.41
N TYR A 210 -21.68 -4.99 7.39
CA TYR A 210 -21.66 -5.51 8.77
C TYR A 210 -21.87 -4.40 9.82
N SER A 211 -22.69 -3.39 9.51
CA SER A 211 -23.03 -2.31 10.44
C SER A 211 -23.47 -2.84 11.80
N PRO A 212 -22.87 -2.40 12.92
CA PRO A 212 -23.36 -2.72 14.26
C PRO A 212 -24.48 -1.78 14.71
N PHE A 213 -24.78 -0.73 13.94
CA PHE A 213 -25.68 0.35 14.34
C PHE A 213 -27.05 0.29 13.65
N HIS A 214 -27.15 -0.45 12.55
CA HIS A 214 -28.35 -0.59 11.74
C HIS A 214 -28.47 -2.05 11.28
N GLU A 215 -29.63 -2.41 10.75
CA GLU A 215 -29.86 -3.73 10.15
C GLU A 215 -28.77 -4.06 9.11
N HIS A 216 -28.32 -5.31 9.11
CA HIS A 216 -27.32 -5.77 8.14
C HIS A 216 -27.81 -5.52 6.72
N TYR A 217 -26.88 -5.32 5.76
CA TYR A 217 -27.24 -5.07 4.36
C TYR A 217 -28.28 -6.06 3.82
N GLN A 218 -28.14 -7.35 4.14
CA GLN A 218 -29.06 -8.41 3.73
C GLN A 218 -30.51 -8.24 4.24
N GLN A 219 -30.71 -7.49 5.33
CA GLN A 219 -32.00 -7.22 5.95
C GLN A 219 -32.61 -5.90 5.46
N SER A 220 -31.76 -4.92 5.13
CA SER A 220 -32.15 -3.56 4.72
C SER A 220 -31.98 -3.29 3.22
N LYS A 221 -31.83 -4.35 2.41
CA LYS A 221 -31.60 -4.25 0.97
C LYS A 221 -32.75 -3.54 0.27
N ASP A 222 -32.40 -2.55 -0.55
CA ASP A 222 -33.34 -1.88 -1.43
C ASP A 222 -33.81 -2.85 -2.54
N PRO A 223 -35.13 -2.97 -2.82
CA PRO A 223 -35.63 -3.76 -3.94
C PRO A 223 -35.08 -3.32 -5.31
N ASP A 224 -34.68 -2.05 -5.44
CA ASP A 224 -34.06 -1.49 -6.64
C ASP A 224 -32.53 -1.51 -6.52
N GLU A 225 -31.92 -2.62 -6.95
CA GLU A 225 -30.47 -2.82 -6.91
C GLU A 225 -29.70 -1.78 -7.75
N HIS A 226 -30.31 -1.24 -8.80
CA HIS A 226 -29.68 -0.23 -9.64
C HIS A 226 -29.49 1.07 -8.85
N ARG A 227 -30.49 1.48 -8.05
CA ARG A 227 -30.38 2.64 -7.17
C ARG A 227 -29.26 2.48 -6.14
N THR A 228 -29.14 1.30 -5.51
CA THR A 228 -28.03 1.02 -4.58
C THR A 228 -26.68 1.09 -5.30
N SER A 229 -26.60 0.55 -6.52
CA SER A 229 -25.38 0.57 -7.33
C SER A 229 -24.93 2.00 -7.68
N MET A 230 -25.88 2.87 -8.05
CA MET A 230 -25.60 4.29 -8.31
C MET A 230 -25.08 5.00 -7.05
N LEU A 231 -25.67 4.73 -5.87
CA LEU A 231 -25.21 5.30 -4.61
C LEU A 231 -23.81 4.85 -4.24
N ILE A 232 -23.47 3.57 -4.45
CA ILE A 232 -22.11 3.06 -4.22
C ILE A 232 -21.09 3.81 -5.09
N ALA A 233 -21.38 3.99 -6.38
CA ALA A 233 -20.51 4.75 -7.28
C ALA A 233 -20.36 6.21 -6.84
N TYR A 234 -21.47 6.83 -6.41
CA TYR A 234 -21.46 8.18 -5.84
C TYR A 234 -20.55 8.25 -4.61
N TYR A 235 -20.70 7.36 -3.62
CA TYR A 235 -19.86 7.35 -2.42
C TYR A 235 -18.39 7.15 -2.76
N PHE A 236 -18.06 6.25 -3.70
CA PHE A 236 -16.68 6.07 -4.15
C PHE A 236 -16.10 7.37 -4.73
N SER A 237 -16.89 8.11 -5.53
CA SER A 237 -16.48 9.42 -6.06
C SER A 237 -16.23 10.46 -4.97
N ILE A 238 -17.03 10.45 -3.89
CA ILE A 238 -16.82 11.31 -2.73
C ILE A 238 -15.52 10.91 -2.00
N HIS A 239 -15.24 9.62 -1.83
CA HIS A 239 -13.96 9.16 -1.28
C HIS A 239 -12.77 9.65 -2.10
N MET A 240 -12.86 9.63 -3.44
CA MET A 240 -11.83 10.22 -4.30
C MET A 240 -11.65 11.72 -4.02
N ALA A 241 -12.73 12.50 -4.01
CA ALA A 241 -12.68 13.94 -3.76
C ALA A 241 -12.10 14.27 -2.37
N VAL A 242 -12.54 13.56 -1.32
CA VAL A 242 -12.04 13.72 0.05
C VAL A 242 -10.56 13.35 0.13
N THR A 243 -10.14 12.25 -0.49
CA THR A 243 -8.73 11.84 -0.50
C THR A 243 -7.86 12.87 -1.22
N LEU A 244 -8.37 13.50 -2.29
CA LEU A 244 -7.66 14.56 -3.01
C LEU A 244 -7.52 15.80 -2.14
N PHE A 245 -8.58 16.16 -1.41
CA PHE A 245 -8.52 17.25 -0.43
C PHE A 245 -7.48 16.97 0.66
N ILE A 246 -7.44 15.75 1.21
CA ILE A 246 -6.44 15.34 2.21
C ILE A 246 -5.02 15.43 1.63
N LEU A 247 -4.81 14.94 0.41
CA LEU A 247 -3.53 15.04 -0.30
C LEU A 247 -3.04 16.50 -0.37
N LEU A 248 -3.93 17.43 -0.72
CA LEU A 248 -3.61 18.87 -0.80
C LEU A 248 -3.39 19.48 0.59
N ALA A 249 -4.23 19.12 1.56
CA ALA A 249 -4.14 19.62 2.94
C ALA A 249 -2.82 19.20 3.61
N LEU A 250 -2.34 17.98 3.37
CA LEU A 250 -1.07 17.46 3.90
C LEU A 250 0.16 18.15 3.30
N ALA A 251 0.05 18.80 2.14
CA ALA A 251 1.15 19.57 1.56
C ALA A 251 1.52 20.79 2.43
N ILE A 252 0.55 21.38 3.12
CA ILE A 252 0.76 22.57 3.97
C ILE A 252 1.69 22.28 5.15
N PRO A 253 1.40 21.33 6.08
CA PRO A 253 2.30 21.02 7.18
C PRO A 253 3.63 20.47 6.68
N ALA A 254 3.64 19.67 5.60
CA ALA A 254 4.88 19.18 4.99
C ALA A 254 5.78 20.33 4.49
N TYR A 255 5.20 21.37 3.90
CA TYR A 255 5.94 22.57 3.48
C TYR A 255 6.55 23.31 4.66
N TYR A 256 5.79 23.55 5.74
CA TYR A 256 6.33 24.22 6.92
C TYR A 256 7.39 23.39 7.64
N ALA A 257 7.20 22.07 7.75
CA ALA A 257 8.19 21.14 8.29
C ALA A 257 9.47 21.16 7.46
N SER A 258 9.35 21.13 6.13
CA SER A 258 10.51 21.21 5.23
C SER A 258 11.33 22.49 5.49
N LYS A 259 10.70 23.66 5.60
CA LYS A 259 11.44 24.90 5.89
C LYS A 259 12.23 24.85 7.19
N ARG A 260 11.62 24.30 8.25
CA ARG A 260 12.23 24.22 9.59
C ARG A 260 13.36 23.18 9.67
N GLN A 261 13.23 22.08 8.93
CA GLN A 261 14.06 20.88 9.12
C GLN A 261 14.85 20.48 7.87
N HIS A 262 14.87 21.30 6.81
CA HIS A 262 15.55 20.96 5.55
C HIS A 262 17.05 20.72 5.71
N GLN A 263 17.70 21.16 6.79
CA GLN A 263 19.12 20.86 7.06
C GLN A 263 19.31 19.55 7.82
N THR A 264 18.34 19.14 8.64
CA THR A 264 18.45 17.96 9.52
C THR A 264 17.84 16.71 8.91
N ILE A 265 16.83 16.85 8.05
CA ILE A 265 16.21 15.74 7.32
C ILE A 265 17.13 15.36 6.17
N ASP A 266 17.68 14.14 6.22
CA ASP A 266 18.41 13.56 5.10
C ASP A 266 17.71 12.29 4.60
N PHE A 267 17.38 12.29 3.32
CA PHE A 267 16.79 11.14 2.64
C PHE A 267 17.85 10.31 1.90
N ALA A 268 19.14 10.64 2.01
CA ALA A 268 20.22 9.93 1.34
C ALA A 268 20.26 8.44 1.75
N GLU A 269 20.16 8.13 3.05
CA GLU A 269 20.19 6.76 3.56
C GLU A 269 19.05 5.86 2.99
N TYR A 270 17.94 6.46 2.55
CA TYR A 270 16.74 5.75 2.04
C TYR A 270 16.65 5.75 0.51
N GLY A 271 17.73 6.09 -0.19
CA GLY A 271 17.85 6.03 -1.65
C GLY A 271 19.26 5.71 -2.15
N ASN A 272 20.12 5.18 -1.28
CA ASN A 272 21.58 5.18 -1.45
C ASN A 272 22.12 4.29 -2.59
N PHE A 273 21.29 3.45 -3.22
CA PHE A 273 21.73 2.76 -4.44
C PHE A 273 21.81 3.70 -5.67
N SER A 274 21.19 4.88 -5.64
CA SER A 274 21.22 5.80 -6.79
C SER A 274 22.37 6.81 -6.78
N MET A 275 22.95 7.13 -5.62
CA MET A 275 24.00 8.16 -5.53
C MET A 275 25.38 7.56 -5.84
N ILE A 276 25.70 6.38 -5.30
CA ILE A 276 27.00 5.72 -5.51
C ILE A 276 27.16 5.30 -6.98
N ASN A 277 26.14 4.64 -7.54
CA ASN A 277 26.20 4.21 -8.93
C ASN A 277 26.16 5.36 -9.93
N ASN A 278 25.44 6.46 -9.67
CA ASN A 278 25.46 7.60 -10.60
C ASN A 278 26.80 8.33 -10.56
N ASP A 279 27.46 8.44 -9.40
CA ASP A 279 28.81 9.03 -9.32
C ASP A 279 29.82 8.12 -10.05
N GLU A 280 29.75 6.80 -9.87
CA GLU A 280 30.57 5.83 -10.59
C GLU A 280 30.26 5.79 -12.10
N ASP A 281 28.99 5.86 -12.50
CA ASP A 281 28.56 5.87 -13.91
C ASP A 281 28.93 7.20 -14.58
N GLU A 282 28.77 8.35 -13.93
CA GLU A 282 29.26 9.65 -14.45
C GLU A 282 30.79 9.69 -14.54
N GLU A 283 31.49 9.09 -13.56
CA GLU A 283 32.95 9.04 -13.56
C GLU A 283 33.47 8.10 -14.66
N MET A 284 32.82 6.95 -14.86
CA MET A 284 33.09 6.01 -15.95
C MET A 284 32.75 6.60 -17.33
N GLU A 285 31.68 7.40 -17.45
CA GLU A 285 31.32 8.09 -18.69
C GLU A 285 32.32 9.23 -19.00
N LYS A 286 32.80 9.95 -17.98
CA LYS A 286 33.90 10.95 -18.12
C LYS A 286 35.23 10.29 -18.52
N LEU A 287 35.55 9.13 -17.96
CA LEU A 287 36.75 8.35 -18.30
C LEU A 287 36.67 7.79 -19.74
N ASN A 288 35.52 7.26 -20.15
CA ASN A 288 35.33 6.78 -21.52
C ASN A 288 35.32 7.93 -22.54
N GLY A 289 34.77 9.10 -22.20
CA GLY A 289 34.80 10.30 -23.05
C GLY A 289 36.18 10.92 -23.21
N THR A 290 37.11 10.70 -22.26
CA THR A 290 38.51 11.13 -22.36
C THR A 290 39.41 10.12 -23.08
N THR A 291 38.95 8.88 -23.29
CA THR A 291 39.74 7.83 -23.96
C THR A 291 39.59 7.86 -25.50
N THR A 292 38.69 8.68 -26.04
CA THR A 292 38.67 9.04 -27.48
C THR A 292 39.69 10.15 -27.78
N ILE A 293 40.97 9.81 -27.75
CA ILE A 293 42.03 10.58 -28.41
C ILE A 293 42.32 9.91 -29.75
N GLN A 294 42.36 10.75 -30.79
CA GLN A 294 42.57 10.45 -32.23
C GLN A 294 43.66 9.41 -32.54
#